data_AF-A0A1V6HD58-F1
#
_entry.id   AF-A0A1V6HD58-F1
#
_cell.length_a   1.000
_cell.length_b   1.000
_cell.length_c   1.000
_cell.angle_alpha   90.00
_cell.angle_beta   90.00
_cell.angle_gamma   90.00
#
_symmetry.space_group_name_H-M   'P 1'
#
loop_
_entity.id
_entity.type
_entity.pdbx_description
1 polymer ?
#
loop_
_entity_poly.entity_id
_entity_poly.type
_entity_poly.pdbx_seq_one_letter_code
_entity_poly.pdbx_strand_id
1 'polypeptide(L)'
;MEKTDKALHGRMTFIVGGVSMKRIIQFVIYLLCASLFISQSYAENIFYSDSDYSIKIAVTINENDKIIGKLEYSNHKPQFPLQLVTVGSSLGIIHVEPYVFELLEKTIISKNVHKIRCRPLNDKYGSTEITGTIDFSNELKPKIKLVNDSGHTYISNITAKGKKFHKKYTPNVWLGH
;
A
#
# COMPACT_ATOMS: atom_id res chain seq x y z
N MET A 1 62.65 51.76 -29.01
CA MET A 1 62.20 51.71 -27.61
C MET A 1 61.15 52.80 -27.45
N GLU A 2 59.88 52.48 -27.70
CA GLU A 2 58.91 51.93 -26.74
C GLU A 2 58.18 53.04 -25.97
N LYS A 3 56.89 53.23 -26.27
CA LYS A 3 55.72 53.36 -25.35
C LYS A 3 54.59 54.13 -26.07
N THR A 4 53.60 53.42 -26.60
CA THR A 4 52.38 52.82 -26.00
C THR A 4 51.15 53.68 -26.23
N ASP A 5 50.33 53.21 -27.17
CA ASP A 5 48.91 53.47 -27.30
C ASP A 5 48.18 53.24 -25.97
N LYS A 6 47.30 54.17 -25.60
CA LYS A 6 46.18 53.90 -24.69
C LYS A 6 44.88 54.22 -25.41
N ALA A 7 44.36 53.23 -26.12
CA ALA A 7 42.98 53.22 -26.59
C ALA A 7 42.04 53.10 -25.39
N LEU A 8 41.26 54.16 -25.17
CA LEU A 8 40.18 54.22 -24.18
C LEU A 8 39.06 53.25 -24.61
N HIS A 9 39.06 52.03 -24.09
CA HIS A 9 37.99 51.05 -24.30
C HIS A 9 36.72 51.50 -23.56
N GLY A 10 35.85 52.23 -24.26
CA GLY A 10 34.49 52.52 -23.83
C GLY A 10 33.69 51.23 -23.71
N ARG A 11 33.27 50.87 -22.49
CA ARG A 11 32.27 49.82 -22.26
C ARG A 11 30.92 50.29 -22.80
N MET A 12 30.63 49.90 -24.03
CA MET A 12 29.34 50.16 -24.68
C MET A 12 28.27 49.30 -24.00
N THR A 13 27.44 49.94 -23.19
CA THR A 13 26.34 49.28 -22.49
C THR A 13 25.10 49.39 -23.37
N PHE A 14 24.75 48.33 -24.10
CA PHE A 14 23.54 48.31 -24.92
C PHE A 14 22.31 48.22 -24.02
N ILE A 15 21.50 49.29 -24.01
CA ILE A 15 20.21 49.37 -23.34
C ILE A 15 19.14 49.18 -24.41
N VAL A 16 18.41 48.06 -24.36
CA VAL A 16 17.19 47.87 -25.16
C VAL A 16 16.02 48.03 -24.18
N GLY A 17 15.18 49.05 -24.39
CA GLY A 17 13.91 49.21 -23.65
C GLY A 17 14.02 49.46 -22.13
N GLY A 18 15.08 50.12 -21.65
CA GLY A 18 15.23 50.49 -20.23
C GLY A 18 15.62 49.35 -19.29
N VAL A 19 15.78 48.12 -19.80
CA VAL A 19 16.26 46.97 -19.04
C VAL A 19 17.72 46.71 -19.39
N SER A 20 18.60 46.76 -18.39
CA SER A 20 20.02 46.44 -18.57
C SER A 20 20.16 45.00 -19.08
N MET A 21 20.92 44.80 -20.16
CA MET A 21 21.20 43.49 -20.77
C MET A 21 21.72 42.44 -19.76
N LYS A 22 22.41 42.90 -18.71
CA LYS A 22 22.83 42.05 -17.58
C LYS A 22 21.65 41.42 -16.85
N ARG A 23 20.55 42.15 -16.64
CA ARG A 23 19.34 41.64 -15.98
C ARG A 23 18.64 40.58 -16.82
N ILE A 24 18.64 40.73 -18.15
CA ILE A 24 18.08 39.76 -19.08
C ILE A 24 18.87 38.45 -19.00
N ILE A 25 20.20 38.53 -19.06
CA ILE A 25 21.07 37.35 -18.95
C ILE A 25 20.86 36.64 -17.61
N GLN A 26 20.78 37.41 -16.52
CA GLN A 26 20.56 36.86 -15.19
C GLN A 26 19.19 36.16 -15.07
N PHE A 27 18.15 36.73 -15.67
CA PHE A 27 16.81 36.13 -15.71
C PHE A 27 16.80 34.82 -16.50
N VAL A 28 17.49 34.76 -17.66
CA VAL A 28 17.62 33.53 -18.47
C VAL A 28 18.37 32.44 -17.69
N ILE A 29 19.43 32.79 -16.96
CA ILE A 29 20.17 31.86 -16.10
C ILE A 29 19.26 31.32 -14.99
N TYR A 30 18.49 32.18 -14.31
CA TYR A 30 17.54 31.73 -13.29
C TYR A 30 16.47 30.79 -13.86
N LEU A 31 15.96 31.07 -15.06
CA LEU A 31 14.96 30.22 -15.73
C LEU A 31 15.53 28.84 -16.09
N LEU A 32 16.78 28.80 -16.59
CA LEU A 32 17.49 27.55 -16.88
C LEU A 32 17.76 26.75 -15.60
N CYS A 33 18.25 27.39 -14.52
CA CYS A 33 18.45 26.74 -13.24
C CYS A 33 17.12 26.20 -12.67
N ALA A 34 16.04 26.98 -12.70
CA ALA A 34 14.73 26.53 -12.26
C ALA A 34 14.26 25.28 -13.04
N SER A 35 14.47 25.24 -14.37
CA SER A 35 14.12 24.07 -15.18
C SER A 35 14.90 22.80 -14.81
N LEU A 36 16.13 22.93 -14.32
CA LEU A 36 16.97 21.82 -13.86
C LEU A 36 16.53 21.27 -12.49
N PHE A 37 15.87 22.08 -11.66
CA PHE A 37 15.34 21.65 -10.35
C PHE A 37 13.88 21.17 -10.39
N ILE A 38 13.11 21.52 -11.43
CA ILE A 38 11.72 21.05 -11.59
C ILE A 38 11.68 19.55 -11.96
N SER A 39 12.72 19.00 -12.58
CA SER A 39 12.74 17.58 -12.99
C SER A 39 13.12 16.59 -11.87
N GLN A 40 13.78 17.04 -10.80
CA GLN A 40 14.20 16.16 -9.70
C GLN A 40 13.11 15.87 -8.67
N SER A 41 12.01 16.63 -8.65
CA SER A 41 10.89 16.44 -7.71
C SER A 41 9.80 15.49 -8.23
N TYR A 42 9.93 14.95 -9.45
CA TYR A 42 9.02 13.93 -9.99
C TYR A 42 9.55 12.49 -9.85
N ALA A 43 10.79 12.32 -9.38
CA ALA A 43 11.39 11.02 -9.16
C ALA A 43 11.19 10.56 -7.71
N GLU A 44 9.95 10.25 -7.32
CA GLU A 44 9.64 9.32 -6.21
C GLU A 44 8.15 8.99 -6.01
N ASN A 45 7.24 9.46 -6.86
CA ASN A 45 5.91 8.84 -6.96
C ASN A 45 6.01 7.56 -7.80
N ILE A 46 6.64 6.52 -7.25
CA ILE A 46 6.48 5.16 -7.80
C ILE A 46 5.02 4.79 -7.55
N PHE A 47 4.15 5.12 -8.51
CA PHE A 47 2.77 4.69 -8.51
C PHE A 47 2.78 3.17 -8.75
N TYR A 48 2.83 2.39 -7.67
CA TYR A 48 2.64 0.95 -7.73
C TYR A 48 1.18 0.69 -8.10
N SER A 49 0.85 0.77 -9.40
CA SER A 49 -0.44 0.27 -9.88
C SER A 49 -0.39 -1.26 -9.81
N ASP A 50 -1.17 -1.85 -8.91
CA ASP A 50 -1.37 -3.28 -8.87
C ASP A 50 -2.56 -3.68 -9.77
N SER A 51 -2.47 -4.84 -10.43
CA SER A 51 -3.53 -5.36 -11.30
C SER A 51 -4.78 -5.76 -10.51
N ASP A 52 -5.91 -5.92 -11.20
CA ASP A 52 -7.15 -6.42 -10.61
C ASP A 52 -6.98 -7.87 -10.16
N TYR A 53 -6.81 -8.08 -8.86
CA TYR A 53 -6.82 -9.40 -8.25
C TYR A 53 -7.93 -9.49 -7.21
N SER A 54 -8.79 -10.49 -7.39
CA SER A 54 -9.70 -10.99 -6.36
C SER A 54 -9.17 -12.32 -5.87
N ILE A 55 -8.69 -12.37 -4.64
CA ILE A 55 -8.04 -13.56 -4.07
C ILE A 55 -8.74 -14.03 -2.81
N LYS A 56 -8.78 -15.35 -2.68
CA LYS A 56 -9.34 -16.07 -1.54
C LYS A 56 -8.19 -16.72 -0.79
N ILE A 57 -8.03 -16.37 0.48
CA ILE A 57 -6.93 -16.84 1.34
C ILE A 57 -7.52 -17.67 2.47
N ALA A 58 -6.97 -18.86 2.69
CA ALA A 58 -7.32 -19.65 3.86
C ALA A 58 -6.65 -19.06 5.10
N VAL A 59 -7.44 -18.69 6.10
CA VAL A 59 -6.97 -17.98 7.30
C VAL A 59 -7.39 -18.65 8.60
N THR A 60 -6.66 -18.33 9.66
CA THR A 60 -7.08 -18.56 11.05
C THR A 60 -7.34 -17.21 11.71
N ILE A 61 -8.35 -17.14 12.58
CA ILE A 61 -8.63 -15.98 13.43
C ILE A 61 -8.29 -16.30 14.88
N ASN A 62 -7.63 -15.33 15.54
CA ASN A 62 -7.28 -15.34 16.95
C ASN A 62 -6.30 -16.48 17.32
N GLU A 63 -5.73 -16.40 18.53
CA GLU A 63 -4.69 -17.30 19.02
C GLU A 63 -5.20 -18.73 19.31
N ASN A 64 -6.51 -18.92 19.40
CA ASN A 64 -7.09 -20.20 19.78
C ASN A 64 -7.19 -21.23 18.63
N ASP A 65 -6.94 -20.83 17.38
CA ASP A 65 -7.03 -21.68 16.18
C ASP A 65 -8.36 -22.46 16.01
N LYS A 66 -9.43 -22.05 16.70
CA LYS A 66 -10.75 -22.71 16.62
C LYS A 66 -11.62 -22.14 15.51
N ILE A 67 -11.15 -21.09 14.85
CA ILE A 67 -11.88 -20.34 13.86
C ILE A 67 -10.99 -20.28 12.62
N ILE A 68 -11.39 -21.00 11.59
CA ILE A 68 -10.76 -20.94 10.27
C ILE A 68 -11.71 -20.23 9.32
N GLY A 69 -11.18 -19.67 8.23
CA GLY A 69 -12.05 -19.05 7.26
C GLY A 69 -11.43 -18.80 5.91
N LYS A 70 -12.26 -18.23 5.05
CA LYS A 70 -11.90 -17.74 3.73
C LYS A 70 -11.93 -16.22 3.76
N LEU A 71 -10.78 -15.59 3.61
CA LEU A 71 -10.67 -14.14 3.45
C LEU A 71 -10.76 -13.80 1.96
N GLU A 72 -11.72 -12.97 1.59
CA GLU A 72 -11.87 -12.42 0.24
C GLU A 72 -11.33 -11.00 0.19
N TYR A 73 -10.36 -10.78 -0.69
CA TYR A 73 -9.70 -9.49 -0.91
C TYR A 73 -9.83 -9.09 -2.37
N SER A 74 -10.20 -7.83 -2.66
CA SER A 74 -10.29 -7.28 -4.01
C SER A 74 -9.48 -5.99 -4.16
N ASN A 75 -8.78 -5.86 -5.28
CA ASN A 75 -8.12 -4.61 -5.67
C ASN A 75 -9.01 -3.62 -6.45
N HIS A 76 -10.23 -4.04 -6.82
CA HIS A 76 -11.11 -3.26 -7.68
C HIS A 76 -11.70 -2.02 -6.97
N LYS A 77 -12.07 -0.99 -7.74
CA LYS A 77 -12.81 0.19 -7.24
C LYS A 77 -14.30 0.09 -7.64
N PRO A 78 -15.25 0.33 -6.72
CA PRO A 78 -15.07 0.72 -5.31
C PRO A 78 -14.47 -0.42 -4.48
N GLN A 79 -13.65 -0.07 -3.48
CA GLN A 79 -13.07 -1.08 -2.58
C GLN A 79 -14.19 -1.78 -1.81
N PHE A 80 -14.30 -3.09 -2.01
CA PHE A 80 -15.24 -3.91 -1.26
C PHE A 80 -14.68 -4.19 0.14
N PRO A 81 -15.56 -4.31 1.16
CA PRO A 81 -15.13 -4.70 2.49
C PRO A 81 -14.42 -6.06 2.45
N LEU A 82 -13.46 -6.29 3.34
CA LEU A 82 -12.86 -7.60 3.46
C LEU A 82 -13.89 -8.54 4.07
N GLN A 83 -14.14 -9.65 3.38
CA GLN A 83 -15.11 -10.62 3.84
C GLN A 83 -14.41 -11.87 4.33
N LEU A 84 -14.87 -12.37 5.45
CA LEU A 84 -14.31 -13.53 6.11
C LEU A 84 -15.44 -14.47 6.49
N VAL A 85 -15.53 -15.60 5.80
CA VAL A 85 -16.47 -16.66 6.21
C VAL A 85 -15.74 -17.57 7.18
N THR A 86 -16.20 -17.59 8.42
CA THR A 86 -15.59 -18.38 9.49
C THR A 86 -16.32 -19.69 9.70
N VAL A 87 -15.57 -20.70 10.10
CA VAL A 87 -16.06 -21.99 10.58
C VAL A 87 -15.49 -22.17 11.97
N GLY A 88 -16.36 -22.24 12.97
CA GLY A 88 -16.01 -22.47 14.36
C GLY A 88 -16.69 -23.71 14.92
N SER A 89 -16.16 -24.25 16.03
CA SER A 89 -16.86 -25.26 16.83
C SER A 89 -17.18 -24.73 18.22
N SER A 90 -18.45 -24.80 18.61
CA SER A 90 -18.93 -24.54 19.96
C SER A 90 -19.71 -25.75 20.45
N LEU A 91 -19.34 -26.30 21.62
CA LEU A 91 -19.99 -27.49 22.20
C LEU A 91 -20.10 -28.69 21.24
N GLY A 92 -19.13 -28.84 20.30
CA GLY A 92 -19.12 -29.92 19.31
C GLY A 92 -19.96 -29.65 18.05
N ILE A 93 -20.73 -28.56 18.02
CA ILE A 93 -21.50 -28.12 16.85
C ILE A 93 -20.63 -27.21 15.99
N ILE A 94 -20.71 -27.38 14.67
CA ILE A 94 -20.01 -26.54 13.70
C ILE A 94 -20.92 -25.39 13.29
N HIS A 95 -20.41 -24.16 13.42
CA HIS A 95 -21.10 -22.94 13.04
C HIS A 95 -20.36 -22.27 11.89
N VAL A 96 -21.11 -21.80 10.90
CA VAL A 96 -20.58 -21.00 9.78
C VAL A 96 -21.09 -19.58 9.96
N GLU A 97 -20.20 -18.61 9.95
CA GLU A 97 -20.55 -17.22 10.25
C GLU A 97 -19.84 -16.26 9.31
N PRO A 98 -20.54 -15.30 8.69
CA PRO A 98 -19.91 -14.25 7.93
C PRO A 98 -19.39 -13.15 8.86
N TYR A 99 -18.20 -12.64 8.53
CA TYR A 99 -17.57 -11.53 9.21
C TYR A 99 -17.09 -10.54 8.17
N VAL A 100 -17.39 -9.26 8.38
CA VAL A 100 -17.15 -8.21 7.39
C VAL A 100 -16.30 -7.13 8.03
N PHE A 101 -15.24 -6.73 7.34
CA PHE A 101 -14.38 -5.64 7.77
C PHE A 101 -14.53 -4.45 6.83
N GLU A 102 -14.75 -3.29 7.40
CA GLU A 102 -14.60 -2.02 6.71
C GLU A 102 -13.13 -1.73 6.51
N LEU A 103 -12.73 -1.50 5.27
CA LEU A 103 -11.37 -1.11 4.93
C LEU A 103 -11.22 0.40 5.19
N LEU A 104 -10.43 0.75 6.20
CA LEU A 104 -10.18 2.14 6.60
C LEU A 104 -9.05 2.75 5.77
N GLU A 105 -8.05 1.94 5.46
CA GLU A 105 -6.87 2.38 4.73
C GLU A 105 -6.29 1.22 3.92
N LYS A 106 -5.80 1.54 2.72
CA LYS A 106 -5.06 0.60 1.88
C LYS A 106 -3.96 1.33 1.13
N THR A 107 -2.73 0.89 1.36
CA THR A 107 -1.53 1.45 0.77
C THR A 107 -0.74 0.35 0.06
N ILE A 108 -0.42 0.56 -1.21
CA ILE A 108 0.41 -0.36 -1.98
C ILE A 108 1.88 -0.05 -1.65
N ILE A 109 2.54 -0.95 -0.91
CA ILE A 109 3.95 -0.76 -0.51
C ILE A 109 4.88 -1.12 -1.67
N SER A 110 4.53 -2.18 -2.40
CA SER A 110 5.20 -2.60 -3.62
C SER A 110 4.21 -3.39 -4.48
N LYS A 111 4.60 -3.75 -5.70
CA LYS A 111 3.77 -4.60 -6.58
C LYS A 111 3.31 -5.85 -5.82
N ASN A 112 2.00 -6.11 -5.79
CA ASN A 112 1.36 -7.23 -5.10
C ASN A 112 1.46 -7.22 -3.56
N VAL A 113 1.99 -6.18 -2.92
CA VAL A 113 2.12 -6.10 -1.45
C VAL A 113 1.34 -4.91 -0.91
N HIS A 114 0.33 -5.21 -0.10
CA HIS A 114 -0.63 -4.24 0.41
C HIS A 114 -0.52 -4.13 1.91
N LYS A 115 -0.36 -2.90 2.40
CA LYS A 115 -0.67 -2.56 3.79
C LYS A 115 -2.14 -2.22 3.88
N ILE A 116 -2.84 -2.85 4.81
CA ILE A 116 -4.25 -2.56 5.06
C ILE A 116 -4.47 -2.22 6.53
N ARG A 117 -5.42 -1.32 6.76
CA ARG A 117 -6.04 -1.08 8.06
C ARG A 117 -7.53 -1.22 7.88
N CYS A 118 -8.14 -2.02 8.73
CA CYS A 118 -9.58 -2.28 8.66
C CYS A 118 -10.13 -2.46 10.07
N ARG A 119 -11.45 -2.34 10.19
CA ARG A 119 -12.15 -2.61 11.43
C ARG A 119 -13.33 -3.53 11.18
N PRO A 120 -13.68 -4.40 12.14
CA PRO A 120 -14.84 -5.25 12.00
C PRO A 120 -16.12 -4.41 12.02
N LEU A 121 -17.06 -4.72 11.13
CA LEU A 121 -18.39 -4.10 11.08
C LEU A 121 -19.36 -4.75 12.06
N ASN A 122 -19.11 -6.00 12.42
CA ASN A 122 -19.83 -6.74 13.46
C ASN A 122 -18.87 -7.03 14.62
N ASP A 123 -19.31 -6.87 15.86
CA ASP A 123 -18.48 -6.83 17.09
C ASP A 123 -18.13 -8.21 17.68
N LYS A 124 -18.50 -9.30 17.01
CA LYS A 124 -18.53 -10.65 17.59
C LYS A 124 -17.16 -11.17 18.06
N TYR A 125 -16.08 -10.76 17.41
CA TYR A 125 -14.71 -11.16 17.76
C TYR A 125 -13.89 -9.97 18.32
N GLY A 126 -14.55 -8.88 18.68
CA GLY A 126 -13.96 -7.63 19.14
C GLY A 126 -14.19 -6.47 18.18
N SER A 127 -14.09 -5.24 18.68
CA SER A 127 -14.30 -3.98 17.94
C SER A 127 -12.99 -3.27 17.58
N THR A 128 -11.86 -3.96 17.69
CA THR A 128 -10.53 -3.35 17.54
C THR A 128 -10.16 -3.16 16.08
N GLU A 129 -9.47 -2.06 15.76
CA GLU A 129 -8.83 -1.91 14.46
C GLU A 129 -7.76 -3.00 14.29
N ILE A 130 -7.65 -3.51 13.07
CA ILE A 130 -6.60 -4.45 12.70
C ILE A 130 -5.82 -3.89 11.52
N THR A 131 -4.50 -4.01 11.65
CA THR A 131 -3.57 -3.49 10.67
C THR A 131 -2.57 -4.57 10.29
N GLY A 132 -2.08 -4.53 9.07
CA GLY A 132 -0.99 -5.40 8.68
C GLY A 132 -0.80 -5.47 7.19
N THR A 133 -0.21 -6.58 6.75
CA THR A 133 0.22 -6.74 5.38
C THR A 133 -0.45 -7.96 4.77
N ILE A 134 -0.90 -7.80 3.54
CA ILE A 134 -1.24 -8.90 2.63
C ILE A 134 -0.25 -8.88 1.47
N ASP A 135 0.49 -9.95 1.30
CA ASP A 135 1.56 -10.12 0.32
C ASP A 135 1.16 -11.20 -0.68
N PHE A 136 0.91 -10.76 -1.92
CA PHE A 136 0.55 -11.54 -3.09
C PHE A 136 1.71 -11.73 -4.06
N SER A 137 2.95 -11.50 -3.62
CA SER A 137 4.14 -11.73 -4.47
C SER A 137 4.20 -13.18 -4.97
N ASN A 138 3.60 -14.11 -4.24
CA ASN A 138 3.30 -15.46 -4.69
C ASN A 138 1.79 -15.70 -4.65
N GLU A 139 1.12 -15.59 -5.80
CA GLU A 139 -0.34 -15.74 -5.92
C GLU A 139 -0.84 -17.13 -5.47
N LEU A 140 -0.02 -18.18 -5.59
CA LEU A 140 -0.37 -19.54 -5.15
C LEU A 140 -0.19 -19.75 -3.64
N LYS A 141 0.57 -18.87 -2.98
CA LYS A 141 0.88 -18.92 -1.55
C LYS A 141 0.88 -17.51 -0.96
N PRO A 142 -0.27 -16.81 -0.99
CA PRO A 142 -0.38 -15.47 -0.46
C PRO A 142 -0.08 -15.48 1.04
N LYS A 143 0.60 -14.45 1.53
CA LYS A 143 0.91 -14.30 2.95
C LYS A 143 0.05 -13.21 3.55
N ILE A 144 -0.47 -13.47 4.74
CA ILE A 144 -1.25 -12.48 5.47
C ILE A 144 -0.87 -12.50 6.95
N LYS A 145 -0.73 -11.30 7.50
CA LYS A 145 -0.62 -11.07 8.93
C LYS A 145 -1.27 -9.74 9.26
N LEU A 146 -2.42 -9.80 9.94
CA LEU A 146 -3.13 -8.67 10.51
C LEU A 146 -3.09 -8.79 12.03
N VAL A 147 -2.66 -7.72 12.68
CA VAL A 147 -2.55 -7.62 14.14
C VAL A 147 -3.54 -6.60 14.68
N ASN A 148 -3.97 -6.79 15.92
CA ASN A 148 -4.74 -5.77 16.65
C ASN A 148 -3.82 -4.70 17.26
N ASP A 149 -4.41 -3.71 17.92
CA ASP A 149 -3.68 -2.61 18.58
C ASP A 149 -2.68 -3.06 19.64
N SER A 150 -2.90 -4.25 20.22
CA SER A 150 -1.99 -4.86 21.20
C SER A 150 -0.85 -5.65 20.55
N GLY A 151 -0.76 -5.68 19.22
CA GLY A 151 0.26 -6.40 18.46
C GLY A 151 0.03 -7.91 18.34
N HIS A 152 -1.07 -8.42 18.88
CA HIS A 152 -1.43 -9.84 18.77
C HIS A 152 -1.93 -10.16 17.37
N THR A 153 -1.53 -11.32 16.86
CA THR A 153 -1.97 -11.78 15.54
C THR A 153 -3.45 -12.10 15.58
N TYR A 154 -4.23 -11.34 14.81
CA TYR A 154 -5.66 -11.44 14.77
C TYR A 154 -6.13 -12.27 13.57
N ILE A 155 -5.59 -12.01 12.38
CA ILE A 155 -5.80 -12.82 11.18
C ILE A 155 -4.44 -13.19 10.60
N SER A 156 -4.23 -14.47 10.35
CA SER A 156 -3.05 -14.98 9.64
C SER A 156 -3.42 -16.10 8.68
N ASN A 157 -2.47 -16.53 7.85
CA ASN A 157 -2.62 -17.76 7.08
C ASN A 157 -3.05 -18.93 7.98
N ILE A 158 -3.80 -19.86 7.40
CA ILE A 158 -4.30 -21.03 8.12
C ILE A 158 -3.16 -21.84 8.75
N THR A 159 -3.25 -22.04 10.06
CA THR A 159 -2.25 -22.77 10.84
C THR A 159 -2.35 -24.28 10.62
N ALA A 160 -1.34 -25.05 11.04
CA ALA A 160 -1.40 -26.52 10.97
C ALA A 160 -2.57 -27.09 11.78
N LYS A 161 -2.90 -26.45 12.92
CA LYS A 161 -4.08 -26.80 13.73
C LYS A 161 -5.38 -26.45 13.00
N GLY A 162 -5.45 -25.27 12.37
CA GLY A 162 -6.56 -24.89 11.49
C GLY A 162 -6.79 -25.88 10.34
N LYS A 163 -5.72 -26.33 9.67
CA LYS A 163 -5.80 -27.37 8.61
C LYS A 163 -6.35 -28.70 9.13
N LYS A 164 -5.95 -29.13 10.33
CA LYS A 164 -6.49 -30.33 10.98
C LYS A 164 -7.97 -30.17 11.31
N PHE A 165 -8.38 -29.00 11.82
CA PHE A 165 -9.78 -28.67 12.09
C PHE A 165 -10.61 -28.69 10.81
N HIS A 166 -10.14 -28.02 9.75
CA HIS A 166 -10.77 -27.99 8.42
C HIS A 166 -11.02 -29.39 7.88
N LYS A 167 -9.98 -30.24 7.86
CA LYS A 167 -10.08 -31.62 7.37
C LYS A 167 -11.06 -32.46 8.19
N LYS A 168 -11.17 -32.21 9.49
CA LYS A 168 -12.05 -32.98 10.39
C LYS A 168 -13.51 -32.58 10.25
N TYR A 169 -13.81 -31.29 10.15
CA TYR A 169 -15.16 -30.77 10.32
C TYR A 169 -15.79 -30.17 9.06
N THR A 170 -14.98 -29.67 8.12
CA THR A 170 -15.45 -29.04 6.88
C THR A 170 -14.59 -29.41 5.67
N PRO A 171 -14.33 -30.71 5.40
CA PRO A 171 -13.40 -31.12 4.34
C PRO A 171 -13.83 -30.71 2.93
N ASN A 172 -15.13 -30.50 2.72
CA ASN A 172 -15.71 -30.15 1.42
C ASN A 172 -15.80 -28.65 1.17
N VAL A 173 -15.35 -27.81 2.11
CA VAL A 173 -15.38 -26.35 1.97
C VAL A 173 -14.05 -25.87 1.41
N TRP A 174 -14.06 -25.24 0.24
CA TRP A 174 -12.86 -24.58 -0.28
C TRP A 174 -12.64 -23.24 0.43
N LEU A 175 -11.48 -23.09 1.08
CA LEU A 175 -11.12 -21.90 1.85
C LEU A 175 -10.21 -20.92 1.11
N GLY A 176 -9.79 -21.25 -0.11
CA GLY A 176 -8.77 -20.49 -0.83
C GLY A 176 -7.39 -21.13 -0.76
N HIS A 177 -6.38 -20.35 -1.12
CA HIS A 177 -4.96 -20.74 -1.12
C HIS A 177 -4.32 -20.61 0.26
#